data_AF-A0A4P5XKE2-F1
#
_entry.id   AF-A0A4P5XKE2-F1
#
_cell.length_a   1.000
_cell.length_b   1.000
_cell.length_c   1.000
_cell.angle_alpha   90.00
_cell.angle_beta   90.00
_cell.angle_gamma   90.00
#
_symmetry.space_group_name_H-M   'P 1'
#
loop_
_entity.id
_entity.type
_entity.pdbx_description
1 polymer ?
#
loop_
_entity_poly.entity_id
_entity_poly.type
_entity_poly.pdbx_seq_one_letter_code
_entity_poly.pdbx_strand_id
1 'polypeptide(L)'
;MIAALRGLARSHIGVFRFWMLLTIVLGSYFIYGTAMEWKGFIVDHHLTISTNLFGTTYYSLVGFHAFHVIVGLCLLTSILVLSLMGHIHVVRDHLRVELVSWYWHFVDAVWIVVFTTVYIVGMRP
;
A
#
# COMPACT_ATOMS: atom_id res chain seq x y z
N MET A 1 -8.73 6.20 2.97
CA MET A 1 -8.84 6.86 1.65
C MET A 1 -10.20 7.54 1.37
N ILE A 2 -11.33 6.81 1.31
CA ILE A 2 -12.64 7.40 0.94
C ILE A 2 -13.06 8.57 1.84
N ALA A 3 -12.75 8.51 3.14
CA ALA A 3 -12.99 9.60 4.07
C ALA A 3 -12.15 10.87 3.76
N ALA A 4 -10.93 10.70 3.22
CA ALA A 4 -10.10 11.81 2.76
C ALA A 4 -10.74 12.50 1.55
N LEU A 5 -11.16 11.72 0.54
CA LEU A 5 -11.87 12.24 -0.64
C LEU A 5 -13.14 13.01 -0.28
N ARG A 6 -13.93 12.50 0.67
CA ARG A 6 -15.13 13.19 1.19
C ARG A 6 -14.78 14.52 1.88
N GLY A 7 -13.64 14.60 2.56
CA GLY A 7 -13.13 15.84 3.15
C GLY A 7 -12.70 16.86 2.09
N LEU A 8 -12.06 16.41 1.01
CA LEU A 8 -11.67 17.25 -0.13
C LEU A 8 -12.89 17.81 -0.86
N ALA A 9 -13.91 16.98 -1.09
CA ALA A 9 -15.17 17.37 -1.73
C ALA A 9 -15.97 18.41 -0.93
N ARG A 10 -15.78 18.48 0.39
CA ARG A 10 -16.39 19.49 1.27
C ARG A 10 -15.47 20.68 1.58
N SER A 11 -14.34 20.81 0.88
CA SER A 11 -13.31 21.85 1.13
C SER A 11 -12.71 21.87 2.55
N HIS A 12 -12.89 20.80 3.33
CA HIS A 12 -12.28 20.67 4.66
C HIS A 12 -10.88 20.05 4.55
N ILE A 13 -9.91 20.88 4.17
CA ILE A 13 -8.51 20.48 3.91
C ILE A 13 -7.87 19.83 5.14
N GLY A 14 -8.21 20.26 6.36
CA GLY A 14 -7.71 19.65 7.60
C GLY A 14 -8.11 18.18 7.77
N VAL A 15 -9.37 17.85 7.48
CA VAL A 15 -9.90 16.47 7.54
C VAL A 15 -9.26 15.62 6.44
N PHE A 16 -9.11 16.18 5.23
CA PHE A 16 -8.39 15.52 4.14
C PHE A 16 -6.96 15.13 4.53
N ARG A 17 -6.18 16.09 5.07
CA ARG A 17 -4.79 15.87 5.48
C ARG A 17 -4.67 14.81 6.58
N PHE A 18 -5.56 14.84 7.57
CA PHE A 18 -5.58 13.85 8.65
C PHE A 18 -5.79 12.42 8.12
N TRP A 19 -6.80 12.20 7.28
CA TRP A 19 -7.09 10.87 6.72
C TRP A 19 -6.03 10.41 5.72
N MET A 20 -5.40 11.33 4.98
CA MET A 20 -4.26 11.03 4.11
C MET A 20 -3.06 10.54 4.94
N LEU A 21 -2.68 11.28 5.98
CA LEU A 21 -1.58 10.93 6.86
C LEU A 21 -1.84 9.57 7.54
N LEU A 22 -3.06 9.35 8.04
CA LEU A 22 -3.44 8.06 8.62
C LEU A 22 -3.28 6.91 7.62
N THR A 23 -3.69 7.11 6.37
CA THR A 23 -3.54 6.09 5.31
C THR A 23 -2.07 5.79 5.02
N ILE A 24 -1.22 6.82 4.96
CA ILE A 24 0.23 6.66 4.75
C ILE A 24 0.86 5.90 5.92
N VAL A 25 0.56 6.27 7.17
CA VAL A 25 1.12 5.60 8.36
C VAL A 25 0.73 4.12 8.39
N LEU A 26 -0.54 3.80 8.12
CA LEU A 26 -1.01 2.42 8.07
C LEU A 26 -0.32 1.63 6.94
N GLY A 27 -0.14 2.22 5.75
CA GLY A 27 0.58 1.59 4.65
C GLY A 27 2.07 1.39 4.94
N SER A 28 2.73 2.35 5.60
CA SER A 28 4.12 2.20 6.03
C SER A 28 4.29 1.11 7.08
N TYR A 29 3.36 1.00 8.04
CA TYR A 29 3.35 -0.09 9.02
C TYR A 29 3.19 -1.46 8.33
N PHE A 30 2.34 -1.55 7.32
CA PHE A 30 2.18 -2.76 6.53
C PHE A 30 3.49 -3.19 5.82
N ILE A 31 4.19 -2.26 5.17
CA ILE A 31 5.51 -2.56 4.56
C ILE A 31 6.54 -3.01 5.60
N TYR A 32 6.52 -2.41 6.79
CA TYR A 32 7.40 -2.82 7.88
C TYR A 32 7.12 -4.26 8.33
N GLY A 33 5.85 -4.64 8.47
CA GLY A 33 5.44 -6.02 8.76
C GLY A 33 5.95 -7.02 7.71
N THR A 34 5.71 -6.74 6.43
CA THR A 34 6.18 -7.58 5.31
C THR A 34 7.70 -7.73 5.31
N ALA A 35 8.44 -6.66 5.61
CA ALA A 35 9.90 -6.70 5.68
C ALA A 35 10.42 -7.53 6.87
N MET A 36 9.73 -7.52 8.01
CA MET A 36 10.08 -8.35 9.16
C MET A 36 9.81 -9.83 8.89
N GLU A 37 8.66 -10.16 8.29
CA GLU A 37 8.35 -11.54 7.90
C GLU A 37 9.34 -12.08 6.86
N TRP A 38 9.73 -11.27 5.87
CA TRP A 38 10.79 -11.65 4.92
C TRP A 38 12.11 -11.96 5.61
N LYS A 39 12.53 -11.16 6.60
CA LYS A 39 13.75 -11.46 7.37
C LYS A 39 13.61 -12.74 8.18
N GLY A 40 12.46 -12.97 8.83
CA GLY A 40 12.18 -14.20 9.57
C GLY A 40 12.22 -15.45 8.68
N PHE A 41 11.60 -15.42 7.50
CA PHE A 41 11.63 -16.56 6.56
C PHE A 41 13.04 -16.86 6.01
N ILE A 42 13.87 -15.83 5.81
CA ILE A 42 15.24 -15.99 5.32
C ILE A 42 16.17 -16.52 6.41
N VAL A 43 16.03 -16.01 7.64
CA VAL A 43 16.95 -16.29 8.76
C VAL A 43 16.58 -17.57 9.51
N ASP A 44 15.30 -17.80 9.79
CA ASP A 44 14.86 -18.91 10.65
C ASP A 44 14.48 -20.17 9.87
N HIS A 45 14.01 -20.04 8.63
CA HIS A 45 13.51 -21.16 7.82
C HIS A 45 14.43 -21.58 6.65
N HIS A 46 15.56 -20.88 6.42
CA HIS A 46 16.48 -21.14 5.29
C HIS A 46 15.77 -21.26 3.91
N LEU A 47 14.58 -20.66 3.78
CA LEU A 47 13.79 -20.61 2.55
C LEU A 47 14.32 -19.48 1.67
N THR A 48 15.48 -19.73 1.08
CA THR A 48 16.09 -18.87 0.05
C THR A 48 15.29 -18.98 -1.25
N ILE A 49 15.31 -17.92 -2.08
CA ILE A 49 14.70 -17.91 -3.42
C ILE A 49 15.06 -19.17 -4.24
N SER A 50 16.23 -19.77 -4.03
CA SER A 50 16.67 -20.96 -4.76
C SER A 50 16.40 -22.31 -4.07
N THR A 51 15.85 -22.34 -2.86
CA THR A 51 15.75 -23.61 -2.09
C THR A 51 14.50 -24.42 -2.45
N ASN A 52 13.40 -23.78 -2.87
CA ASN A 52 12.15 -24.47 -3.21
C ASN A 52 11.27 -23.61 -4.14
N LEU A 53 10.45 -24.24 -5.00
CA LEU A 53 9.51 -23.59 -5.92
C LEU A 53 8.51 -22.68 -5.19
N PHE A 54 8.16 -23.00 -3.94
CA PHE A 54 7.33 -22.15 -3.10
C PHE A 54 7.99 -20.80 -2.79
N GLY A 55 9.31 -20.80 -2.53
CA GLY A 55 10.07 -19.58 -2.23
C GLY A 55 10.14 -18.64 -3.43
N THR A 56 10.47 -19.15 -4.63
CA THR A 56 10.51 -18.32 -5.85
C THR A 56 9.17 -17.64 -6.13
N THR A 57 8.06 -18.38 -6.05
CA THR A 57 6.72 -17.82 -6.30
C THR A 57 6.31 -16.84 -5.20
N TYR A 58 6.57 -17.15 -3.92
CA TYR A 58 6.28 -16.28 -2.79
C TYR A 58 6.99 -14.92 -2.91
N TYR A 59 8.32 -14.91 -3.05
CA TYR A 59 9.09 -13.67 -3.11
C TYR A 59 8.78 -12.86 -4.36
N SER A 60 8.50 -13.51 -5.50
CA SER A 60 8.12 -12.80 -6.72
C SER A 60 6.77 -12.10 -6.57
N LEU A 61 5.77 -12.81 -6.03
CA LEU A 61 4.40 -12.34 -5.95
C LEU A 61 4.21 -11.31 -4.81
N VAL A 62 4.73 -11.60 -3.62
CA VAL A 62 4.73 -10.67 -2.47
C VAL A 62 5.66 -9.49 -2.73
N GLY A 63 6.82 -9.71 -3.36
CA GLY A 63 7.78 -8.64 -3.66
C GLY A 63 7.27 -7.65 -4.71
N PHE A 64 6.65 -8.15 -5.78
CA PHE A 64 6.01 -7.29 -6.78
C PHE A 64 4.84 -6.50 -6.19
N HIS A 65 4.06 -7.13 -5.31
CA HIS A 65 3.00 -6.44 -4.59
C HIS A 65 3.56 -5.36 -3.65
N ALA A 66 4.58 -5.66 -2.85
CA ALA A 66 5.24 -4.69 -1.97
C ALA A 66 5.79 -3.49 -2.76
N PHE A 67 6.34 -3.73 -3.95
CA PHE A 67 6.75 -2.66 -4.86
C PHE A 67 5.58 -1.73 -5.23
N HIS A 68 4.41 -2.27 -5.57
CA HIS A 68 3.22 -1.46 -5.88
C HIS A 68 2.74 -0.64 -4.68
N VAL A 69 2.77 -1.22 -3.48
CA VAL A 69 2.43 -0.50 -2.24
C VAL A 69 3.38 0.67 -1.99
N ILE A 70 4.70 0.49 -2.21
CA ILE A 70 5.71 1.56 -2.08
C ILE A 70 5.42 2.68 -3.09
N VAL A 71 5.16 2.35 -4.36
CA VAL A 71 4.79 3.35 -5.38
C VAL A 71 3.52 4.11 -4.96
N GLY A 72 2.51 3.41 -4.46
CA GLY A 72 1.30 4.02 -3.91
C GLY A 72 1.58 4.98 -2.75
N LEU A 73 2.45 4.59 -1.81
CA LEU A 73 2.84 5.42 -0.67
C LEU A 73 3.54 6.69 -1.12
N CYS A 74 4.42 6.58 -2.11
CA CYS A 74 5.10 7.73 -2.72
C CYS A 74 4.10 8.69 -3.37
N LEU A 75 3.11 8.18 -4.11
CA LEU A 75 2.06 9.00 -4.73
C LEU A 75 1.19 9.71 -3.69
N LEU A 76 0.76 8.99 -2.64
CA LEU A 76 -0.04 9.58 -1.56
C LEU A 76 0.73 10.63 -0.77
N THR A 77 2.00 10.35 -0.47
CA THR A 77 2.89 11.30 0.21
C THR A 77 3.09 12.54 -0.64
N SER A 78 3.29 12.39 -1.96
CA SER A 78 3.42 13.54 -2.88
C SER A 78 2.16 14.42 -2.88
N ILE A 79 0.97 13.81 -2.89
CA ILE A 79 -0.31 14.55 -2.77
C ILE A 79 -0.40 15.26 -1.41
N LEU A 80 -0.03 14.60 -0.31
CA LEU A 80 -0.05 15.22 1.01
C LEU A 80 0.91 16.42 1.08
N VAL A 81 2.13 16.29 0.55
CA VAL A 81 3.13 17.37 0.49
C VAL A 81 2.61 18.54 -0.34
N LEU A 82 2.05 18.29 -1.54
CA LEU A 82 1.43 19.33 -2.36
C LEU A 82 0.26 20.01 -1.64
N SER A 83 -0.52 19.25 -0.86
CA SER A 83 -1.59 19.80 -0.02
C SER A 83 -1.07 20.72 1.06
N LEU A 84 0.03 20.35 1.72
CA LEU A 84 0.67 21.13 2.78
C LEU A 84 1.30 22.42 2.25
N MET A 85 1.87 22.38 1.05
CA MET A 85 2.42 23.54 0.36
C MET A 85 1.34 24.48 -0.21
N GLY A 86 0.06 24.14 -0.08
CA GLY A 86 -1.05 24.98 -0.56
C GLY A 86 -1.27 24.94 -2.09
N HIS A 87 -0.62 24.01 -2.80
CA HIS A 87 -0.70 23.90 -4.26
C HIS A 87 -1.85 23.02 -4.77
N ILE A 88 -2.67 22.44 -3.89
CA ILE A 88 -3.84 21.64 -4.31
C ILE A 88 -5.02 22.56 -4.64
N HIS A 89 -5.44 22.53 -5.91
CA HIS A 89 -6.71 23.13 -6.32
C HIS A 89 -7.80 22.05 -6.35
N VAL A 90 -8.76 22.16 -5.44
CA VAL A 90 -9.86 21.19 -5.24
C VAL A 90 -10.59 20.88 -6.55
N VAL A 91 -10.76 21.83 -7.47
CA VAL A 91 -11.51 21.63 -8.72
C VAL A 91 -10.65 20.95 -9.80
N ARG A 92 -9.34 21.21 -9.85
CA ARG A 92 -8.46 20.70 -10.92
C ARG A 92 -7.81 19.37 -10.56
N ASP A 93 -7.49 19.18 -9.29
CA ASP A 93 -6.75 18.02 -8.80
C ASP A 93 -7.66 16.94 -8.21
N HIS A 94 -8.99 17.17 -8.11
CA HIS A 94 -9.95 16.16 -7.63
C HIS A 94 -9.81 14.83 -8.38
N LEU A 95 -9.78 14.89 -9.73
CA LEU A 95 -9.65 13.72 -10.57
C LEU A 95 -8.32 12.98 -10.31
N ARG A 96 -7.23 13.72 -10.07
CA ARG A 96 -5.91 13.13 -9.81
C ARG A 96 -5.89 12.41 -8.46
N VAL A 97 -6.45 13.03 -7.43
CA VAL A 97 -6.55 12.42 -6.09
C VAL A 97 -7.49 11.21 -6.12
N GLU A 98 -8.58 11.29 -6.88
CA GLU A 98 -9.51 10.18 -7.10
C GLU A 98 -8.84 9.00 -7.81
N LEU A 99 -8.09 9.24 -8.88
CA LEU A 99 -7.33 8.20 -9.58
C LEU A 99 -6.30 7.52 -8.66
N VAL A 100 -5.58 8.28 -7.84
CA VAL A 100 -4.64 7.70 -6.86
C VAL A 100 -5.36 6.92 -5.76
N SER A 101 -6.55 7.37 -5.35
CA SER A 101 -7.41 6.60 -4.44
C SER A 101 -7.81 5.26 -5.05
N TRP A 102 -8.24 5.24 -6.32
CA TRP A 102 -8.56 4.00 -7.03
C TRP A 102 -7.34 3.08 -7.16
N TYR A 103 -6.16 3.63 -7.45
CA TYR A 103 -4.90 2.88 -7.45
C TYR A 103 -4.64 2.22 -6.09
N TRP A 104 -4.78 2.96 -4.99
CA TRP A 104 -4.57 2.42 -3.65
C TRP A 104 -5.56 1.30 -3.32
N HIS A 105 -6.84 1.46 -3.67
CA HIS A 105 -7.85 0.42 -3.50
C HIS A 105 -7.60 -0.81 -4.36
N PHE A 106 -7.08 -0.64 -5.58
CA PHE A 106 -6.67 -1.76 -6.43
C PHE A 106 -5.54 -2.56 -5.77
N VAL A 107 -4.52 -1.88 -5.26
CA VAL A 107 -3.43 -2.53 -4.54
C VAL A 107 -3.96 -3.31 -3.34
N ASP A 108 -4.81 -2.72 -2.51
CA ASP A 108 -5.44 -3.39 -1.36
C ASP A 108 -6.24 -4.65 -1.77
N ALA A 109 -7.02 -4.58 -2.85
CA ALA A 109 -7.76 -5.74 -3.37
C ALA A 109 -6.84 -6.87 -3.85
N VAL A 110 -5.72 -6.54 -4.52
CA VAL A 110 -4.71 -7.53 -4.91
C VAL A 110 -4.09 -8.18 -3.68
N TRP A 111 -3.86 -7.42 -2.60
CA TRP A 111 -3.32 -7.98 -1.36
C TRP A 111 -4.22 -9.07 -0.76
N ILE A 112 -5.54 -8.90 -0.79
CA ILE A 112 -6.48 -9.92 -0.30
C ILE A 112 -6.28 -11.24 -1.06
N VAL A 113 -6.11 -11.17 -2.38
CA VAL A 113 -5.86 -12.35 -3.23
C VAL A 113 -4.50 -12.98 -2.93
N VAL A 114 -3.46 -12.16 -2.81
CA VAL A 114 -2.08 -12.58 -2.46
C VAL A 114 -2.09 -13.29 -1.10
N PHE A 115 -2.64 -12.64 -0.07
CA PHE A 115 -2.71 -13.14 1.28
C PHE A 115 -3.48 -14.47 1.35
N THR A 116 -4.63 -14.55 0.68
CA THR A 116 -5.43 -15.78 0.63
C THR A 116 -4.65 -16.92 -0.06
N THR A 117 -4.02 -16.65 -1.19
CA THR A 117 -3.29 -17.67 -1.94
C THR A 117 -2.06 -18.17 -1.18
N VAL A 118 -1.33 -17.25 -0.55
CA VAL A 118 -0.05 -17.56 0.10
C VAL A 118 -0.25 -18.14 1.51
N TYR A 119 -1.05 -17.50 2.36
CA TYR A 119 -1.16 -17.88 3.77
C TYR A 119 -2.29 -18.90 4.01
N ILE A 120 -3.38 -18.86 3.25
CA ILE A 120 -4.54 -19.76 3.48
C ILE A 120 -4.42 -21.03 2.63
N VAL A 121 -4.05 -20.90 1.36
CA VAL A 121 -3.94 -22.05 0.43
C VAL A 121 -2.55 -22.66 0.46
N GLY A 122 -1.49 -21.83 0.45
CA GLY A 122 -0.09 -22.29 0.47
C GLY A 122 0.36 -22.95 1.77
N MET A 123 -0.29 -22.66 2.90
CA MET A 123 0.00 -23.28 4.21
C MET A 123 -0.90 -24.49 4.53
N ARG A 124 -1.49 -25.12 3.51
CA ARG A 124 -2.11 -26.45 3.68
C ARG A 124 -1.09 -27.52 3.32
N PRO A 125 -0.72 -28.42 4.26
CA PRO A 125 0.20 -29.52 4.00
C PRO A 125 -0.35 -30.49 2.94
#